data_AF-S4P4B2-F1
#
_entry.id   AF-S4P4B2-F1
#
_cell.length_a   1.000
_cell.length_b   1.000
_cell.length_c   1.000
_cell.angle_alpha   90.00
_cell.angle_beta   90.00
_cell.angle_gamma   90.00
#
_symmetry.space_group_name_H-M   'P 1'
#
loop_
_entity.id
_entity.type
_entity.pdbx_description
1 polymer ?
#
loop_
_entity_poly.entity_id
_entity_poly.type
_entity_poly.pdbx_seq_one_letter_code
_entity_poly.pdbx_strand_id
1 'polypeptide(L)'
;TISSKYETREDVAVIRNYGQLLVEISACVPDGVVCFFTSYLYLESVVGAWYDQGVVASLQRHKLLFIETQDSAETSFALINYIKACESGRGAVLLS
;
A
#
# COMPACT_ATOMS: atom_id res chain seq x y z
N THR A 1 14.68 -8.67 -10.03
CA THR A 1 15.50 -7.67 -9.33
C THR A 1 14.63 -6.47 -9.02
N ILE A 2 14.65 -5.94 -7.80
CA ILE A 2 13.96 -4.69 -7.44
C ILE A 2 14.85 -3.52 -7.85
N SER A 3 14.30 -2.49 -8.47
CA SER A 3 15.02 -1.29 -8.91
C SER A 3 14.20 -0.05 -8.58
N SER A 4 14.83 0.96 -7.98
CA SER A 4 14.26 2.29 -7.74
C SER A 4 14.69 3.31 -8.80
N LYS A 5 15.37 2.89 -9.87
CA LYS A 5 15.73 3.79 -10.98
C LYS A 5 14.46 4.37 -11.60
N TYR A 6 14.45 5.69 -11.78
CA TYR A 6 13.32 6.41 -12.36
C TYR A 6 12.86 5.80 -13.69
N GLU A 7 13.80 5.41 -14.54
CA GLU A 7 13.55 4.80 -15.85
C GLU A 7 12.84 3.44 -15.79
N THR A 8 12.93 2.73 -14.66
CA THR A 8 12.39 1.38 -14.49
C THR A 8 11.17 1.34 -13.55
N ARG A 9 10.73 2.49 -13.01
CA ARG A 9 9.61 2.52 -12.04
C ARG A 9 8.26 2.17 -12.66
N GLU A 10 8.14 2.34 -13.98
CA GLU A 10 6.96 1.99 -14.76
C GLU A 10 7.03 0.55 -15.31
N ASP A 11 8.15 -0.16 -15.08
CA ASP A 11 8.27 -1.57 -15.44
C ASP A 11 7.33 -2.39 -14.54
N VAL A 12 6.40 -3.09 -15.19
CA VAL A 12 5.42 -3.99 -14.56
C VAL A 12 6.10 -5.00 -13.62
N ALA A 13 7.29 -5.49 -13.98
CA ALA A 13 8.03 -6.42 -13.13
C ALA A 13 8.49 -5.77 -11.82
N VAL A 14 8.89 -4.49 -11.85
CA VAL A 14 9.31 -3.73 -10.67
C VAL A 14 8.11 -3.44 -9.78
N ILE A 15 7.00 -2.96 -10.36
CA ILE A 15 5.75 -2.71 -9.65
C ILE A 15 5.25 -3.96 -8.92
N ARG A 16 5.26 -5.11 -9.60
CA ARG A 16 4.88 -6.39 -9.01
C ARG A 16 5.80 -6.78 -7.84
N ASN A 17 7.12 -6.62 -8.00
CA ASN A 17 8.06 -6.98 -6.95
C ASN A 17 7.89 -6.11 -5.70
N TYR A 18 7.57 -4.81 -5.85
CA TYR A 18 7.21 -3.96 -4.71
C TYR A 18 5.92 -4.43 -4.03
N GLY A 19 4.92 -4.84 -4.80
CA GLY A 19 3.69 -5.41 -4.26
C GLY A 19 3.94 -6.68 -3.44
N GLN A 20 4.78 -7.57 -3.96
CA GLN A 20 5.16 -8.81 -3.27
C GLN A 20 5.90 -8.51 -1.97
N LEU A 21 6.85 -7.57 -1.98
CA LEU A 21 7.57 -7.11 -0.80
C LEU A 21 6.59 -6.58 0.27
N LEU A 22 5.61 -5.77 -0.14
CA LEU A 22 4.64 -5.22 0.80
C LEU A 22 3.74 -6.31 1.42
N VAL A 23 3.41 -7.36 0.66
CA VAL A 23 2.68 -8.54 1.18
C VAL A 23 3.51 -9.28 2.23
N GLU A 24 4.78 -9.53 1.96
CA GLU A 24 5.70 -10.20 2.90
C GLU A 24 5.87 -9.38 4.19
N ILE A 25 6.05 -8.06 4.05
CA ILE A 25 6.14 -7.14 5.19
C ILE A 25 4.83 -7.15 5.99
N SER A 26 3.68 -7.13 5.32
CA SER A 26 2.37 -7.17 5.96
C SER A 26 2.09 -8.48 6.71
N ALA A 27 2.73 -9.58 6.32
CA ALA A 27 2.61 -10.86 7.00
C ALA A 27 3.45 -10.94 8.29
N CYS A 28 4.58 -10.24 8.34
CA CYS A 28 5.54 -10.34 9.45
C CYS A 28 5.45 -9.17 10.44
N VAL A 29 5.10 -7.97 10.00
CA VAL A 29 5.03 -6.78 10.85
C VAL A 29 3.68 -6.74 11.58
N PRO A 30 3.64 -6.66 12.92
CA PRO A 30 2.40 -6.54 13.67
C PRO A 30 1.73 -5.19 13.43
N ASP A 31 0.42 -5.11 13.64
CA ASP A 31 -0.36 -3.87 13.67
C ASP A 31 -0.27 -3.04 12.38
N GLY A 32 0.54 -1.99 12.33
CA GLY A 32 0.54 -0.99 11.27
C GLY A 32 1.76 -1.02 10.35
N VAL A 33 1.53 -0.77 9.06
CA VAL A 33 2.58 -0.49 8.06
C VAL A 33 2.20 0.79 7.34
N VAL A 34 3.17 1.70 7.16
CA VAL A 34 3.00 2.91 6.33
C VAL A 34 3.96 2.81 5.15
N CYS A 35 3.43 2.97 3.93
CA CYS A 35 4.17 2.86 2.70
C CYS A 35 4.07 4.19 1.93
N PHE A 36 5.21 4.86 1.75
CA PHE A 36 5.28 6.15 1.07
C PHE A 36 5.63 6.02 -0.42
N PHE A 37 4.91 6.76 -1.25
CA PHE A 37 5.08 6.87 -2.69
C PHE A 37 5.63 8.26 -3.04
N THR A 38 6.28 8.36 -4.19
CA THR A 38 6.92 9.60 -4.63
C THR A 38 5.94 10.67 -5.11
N SER A 39 4.70 10.29 -5.43
CA SER A 39 3.61 11.18 -5.83
C SER A 39 2.27 10.44 -5.84
N TYR A 40 1.16 11.18 -5.67
CA TYR A 40 -0.20 10.62 -5.77
C TYR A 40 -0.48 9.96 -7.14
N LEU A 41 0.01 10.55 -8.23
CA LEU A 41 -0.14 9.96 -9.57
C LEU A 41 0.54 8.58 -9.67
N TYR A 42 1.71 8.44 -9.04
CA TYR A 42 2.42 7.17 -9.02
C TYR A 42 1.72 6.16 -8.11
N LEU A 43 1.20 6.60 -6.95
CA LEU A 43 0.36 5.79 -6.07
C LEU A 43 -0.85 5.22 -6.83
N GLU A 44 -1.62 6.06 -7.53
CA GLU A 44 -2.81 5.62 -8.27
C GLU A 44 -2.46 4.59 -9.34
N SER A 45 -1.41 4.84 -10.11
CA SER A 45 -0.92 3.92 -11.14
C SER A 45 -0.49 2.56 -10.56
N VAL A 46 0.29 2.57 -9.48
CA VAL A 46 0.77 1.34 -8.83
C VAL A 46 -0.38 0.57 -8.18
N VAL A 47 -1.29 1.25 -7.48
CA VAL A 47 -2.46 0.61 -6.86
C VAL A 47 -3.36 -0.02 -7.91
N GLY A 48 -3.59 0.67 -9.04
CA GLY A 48 -4.34 0.12 -10.17
C GLY A 48 -3.70 -1.17 -10.70
N ALA A 49 -2.39 -1.14 -10.95
CA ALA A 49 -1.66 -2.33 -11.39
C ALA A 49 -1.69 -3.47 -10.35
N TRP A 50 -1.60 -3.16 -9.06
CA TRP A 50 -1.70 -4.14 -7.97
C TRP A 50 -3.09 -4.75 -7.84
N TYR A 51 -4.14 -4.01 -8.16
CA TYR A 51 -5.51 -4.53 -8.19
C TYR A 51 -5.63 -5.59 -9.28
N ASP A 52 -5.23 -5.27 -10.51
CA ASP A 52 -5.30 -6.17 -11.66
C ASP A 52 -4.43 -7.43 -11.48
N GLN A 53 -3.30 -7.30 -10.79
CA GLN A 53 -2.38 -8.40 -10.49
C GLN A 53 -2.78 -9.25 -9.27
N GLY A 54 -3.84 -8.88 -8.54
CA GLY A 54 -4.29 -9.58 -7.33
C GLY A 54 -3.42 -9.37 -6.09
N VAL A 55 -2.51 -8.40 -6.13
CA VAL A 55 -1.66 -8.01 -4.98
C VAL A 55 -2.51 -7.40 -3.88
N VAL A 56 -3.48 -6.53 -4.22
CA VAL A 56 -4.40 -5.91 -3.24
C VAL A 56 -5.16 -6.97 -2.45
N ALA A 57 -5.69 -7.99 -3.15
CA ALA A 57 -6.38 -9.10 -2.50
C ALA A 57 -5.46 -9.88 -1.56
N SER A 58 -4.18 -10.02 -1.91
CA SER A 58 -3.17 -10.68 -1.07
C SER A 58 -2.80 -9.87 0.17
N LEU A 59 -2.71 -8.54 0.05
CA LEU A 59 -2.51 -7.63 1.18
C LEU A 59 -3.69 -7.68 2.16
N GLN A 60 -4.92 -7.64 1.63
CA GLN A 60 -6.14 -7.63 2.43
C GLN A 60 -6.33 -8.89 3.29
N ARG A 61 -5.72 -10.03 2.90
CA ARG A 61 -5.68 -11.23 3.75
C ARG A 61 -4.89 -11.01 5.05
N HIS A 62 -3.89 -10.14 5.02
CA HIS A 62 -3.00 -9.87 6.16
C HIS A 62 -3.43 -8.63 6.94
N LYS A 63 -3.73 -7.51 6.27
CA LYS A 63 -4.03 -6.21 6.91
C LYS A 63 -5.10 -5.45 6.13
N LEU A 64 -5.84 -4.57 6.81
CA LEU A 64 -6.74 -3.63 6.12
C LEU A 64 -5.92 -2.61 5.32
N LEU A 65 -6.41 -2.24 4.13
CA LEU A 65 -5.71 -1.29 3.27
C LEU A 65 -6.43 0.06 3.28
N PHE A 66 -5.68 1.12 3.54
CA PHE A 66 -6.12 2.51 3.47
C PHE A 66 -5.22 3.25 2.49
N ILE A 67 -5.84 4.08 1.66
CA ILE A 67 -5.15 4.82 0.60
C ILE A 67 -5.38 6.30 0.86
N GLU A 68 -4.30 7.07 0.89
CA GLU A 68 -4.36 8.52 1.02
C GLU A 68 -4.85 9.16 -0.28
N THR A 69 -5.68 10.18 -0.12
CA THR A 69 -6.27 10.96 -1.21
C THR A 69 -5.85 12.41 -1.10
N GLN A 70 -5.99 13.18 -2.18
CA GLN A 70 -5.75 14.63 -2.13
C GLN A 70 -6.81 15.39 -1.33
N ASP A 71 -7.99 14.80 -1.13
CA ASP A 71 -9.03 15.35 -0.27
C ASP A 71 -8.67 15.17 1.21
N SER A 72 -8.61 16.29 1.94
CA SER A 72 -8.18 16.32 3.33
C SER A 72 -9.19 15.69 4.30
N ALA A 73 -10.49 15.71 3.97
CA ALA A 73 -11.52 15.08 4.77
C ALA A 73 -11.47 13.56 4.61
N GLU A 74 -11.31 13.07 3.38
CA GLU A 74 -11.12 11.64 3.11
C GLU A 74 -9.84 11.10 3.75
N THR A 75 -8.72 11.83 3.64
CA THR A 75 -7.45 11.45 4.27
C THR A 75 -7.54 11.42 5.79
N SER A 76 -8.24 12.39 6.40
CA SER A 76 -8.49 12.38 7.85
C SER A 76 -9.30 11.14 8.26
N PHE A 77 -10.31 10.76 7.48
CA PHE A 77 -11.10 9.56 7.73
C PHE A 77 -10.28 8.28 7.55
N ALA A 78 -9.42 8.20 6.53
CA ALA A 78 -8.52 7.08 6.31
C ALA A 78 -7.54 6.89 7.48
N LEU A 79 -6.94 7.98 7.98
CA LEU A 79 -6.03 7.97 9.14
C LEU A 79 -6.71 7.48 10.42
N ILE A 80 -7.93 7.97 10.71
CA ILE A 80 -8.68 7.53 11.89
C ILE A 80 -8.95 6.02 11.84
N ASN A 81 -9.36 5.50 10.69
CA ASN A 81 -9.63 4.07 10.54
C ASN A 81 -8.34 3.23 10.54
N TYR A 82 -7.24 3.73 10.00
CA TYR A 82 -5.93 3.10 10.10
C TYR A 82 -5.51 2.90 11.57
N ILE A 83 -5.63 3.96 12.40
CA ILE A 83 -5.31 3.88 13.84
C ILE A 83 -6.20 2.85 14.53
N LYS A 84 -7.52 2.92 14.29
CA LYS A 84 -8.48 1.99 14.88
C LYS A 84 -8.22 0.53 14.48
N ALA A 85 -7.80 0.29 13.25
CA ALA A 85 -7.47 -1.04 12.76
C ALA A 85 -6.18 -1.59 13.40
N CYS A 86 -5.19 -0.72 13.67
CA CYS A 86 -4.00 -1.07 14.44
C CYS A 86 -4.36 -1.42 15.90
N GLU A 87 -5.16 -0.59 16.56
CA GLU A 87 -5.53 -0.79 17.98
C GLU A 87 -6.45 -2.00 18.22
N SER A 88 -7.18 -2.45 17.20
CA SER A 88 -8.07 -3.62 17.28
C SER A 88 -7.40 -4.95 16.96
N GLY A 89 -6.09 -4.95 16.69
CA GLY A 89 -5.30 -6.16 16.40
C GLY A 89 -5.54 -6.77 15.01
N ARG A 90 -6.40 -6.15 14.18
CA ARG A 90 -6.58 -6.56 12.77
C ARG A 90 -5.38 -6.15 11.91
N GLY A 91 -4.77 -5.01 12.26
CA GLY A 91 -3.66 -4.39 11.55
C GLY A 91 -4.06 -3.69 10.26
N ALA A 92 -3.24 -2.74 9.83
CA ALA A 92 -3.51 -1.90 8.68
C ALA A 92 -2.25 -1.53 7.89
N VAL A 93 -2.44 -1.26 6.60
CA VAL A 93 -1.46 -0.68 5.69
C VAL A 93 -2.02 0.66 5.22
N LEU A 94 -1.25 1.73 5.39
CA LEU A 94 -1.53 3.04 4.82
C LEU A 94 -0.61 3.27 3.62
N LEU A 95 -1.18 3.53 2.43
CA LEU A 95 -0.46 3.96 1.24
C LEU A 95 -0.55 5.48 1.14
N SER A 96 0.58 6.19 1.16
CA SER A 96 0.71 7.66 1.21
C SER A 96 1.59 8.17 0.09
#